data_AF-A0A9Q4A417-F1
#
_entry.id   AF-A0A9Q4A417-F1
#
_cell.length_a   1.000
_cell.length_b   1.000
_cell.length_c   1.000
_cell.angle_alpha   90.00
_cell.angle_beta   90.00
_cell.angle_gamma   90.00
#
_symmetry.space_group_name_H-M   'P 1'
#
loop_
_entity.id
_entity.type
_entity.pdbx_description
1 polymer ?
#
loop_
_entity_poly.entity_id
_entity_poly.type
_entity_poly.pdbx_seq_one_letter_code
_entity_poly.pdbx_strand_id
1 'polypeptide(L)'
;MTERPFSLLNNLAKKEAATPERKGGKLSFSSALKTLNIRSVFDIVRRSKTAFVRELSPISDADAALAYENARPQQLEGSAEEAARINLDDRRPDLKDLLIDQQSTFTPIPTLHFINQVLSTAINAYVDTVPTNKGKSLYQLESEKQFPPQFPYNVHFQQISLGLAGKKPKLGELSYRVSLEVPATSSSTAAYGKVQHSSANAQLLMAIGSR
;
A
#
# COMPACT_ATOMS: atom_id res chain seq x y z
N MET A 1 22.26 -19.87 11.14
CA MET A 1 21.67 -19.10 10.02
C MET A 1 22.69 -19.08 8.90
N THR A 2 22.53 -19.92 7.88
CA THR A 2 23.43 -19.95 6.72
C THR A 2 23.05 -18.77 5.83
N GLU A 3 23.77 -17.65 5.97
CA GLU A 3 23.82 -16.58 4.98
C GLU A 3 23.94 -17.24 3.61
N ARG A 4 22.91 -17.13 2.75
CA ARG A 4 23.00 -17.49 1.34
C ARG A 4 23.50 -16.24 0.64
N PRO A 5 24.80 -16.10 0.34
CA PRO A 5 25.22 -14.92 -0.36
C PRO A 5 25.15 -15.23 -1.86
N PHE A 6 24.73 -14.24 -2.65
CA PHE A 6 25.02 -14.18 -4.09
C PHE A 6 24.12 -14.95 -5.09
N SER A 7 22.79 -14.97 -4.93
CA SER A 7 21.93 -15.48 -6.01
C SER A 7 22.01 -14.61 -7.29
N LEU A 8 22.11 -13.29 -7.15
CA LEU A 8 22.15 -12.37 -8.31
C LEU A 8 23.53 -12.31 -8.99
N LEU A 9 24.62 -12.25 -8.22
CA LEU A 9 25.98 -12.19 -8.80
C LEU A 9 26.35 -13.48 -9.55
N ASN A 10 25.89 -14.65 -9.08
CA ASN A 10 26.14 -15.93 -9.74
C ASN A 10 25.44 -16.05 -11.10
N ASN A 11 24.38 -15.27 -11.34
CA ASN A 11 23.64 -15.27 -12.60
C ASN A 11 24.14 -14.21 -13.61
N LEU A 12 25.01 -13.26 -13.20
CA LEU A 12 25.56 -12.24 -14.10
C LEU A 12 26.44 -12.82 -15.21
N ALA A 13 27.16 -13.90 -14.92
CA ALA A 13 28.06 -14.59 -15.86
C ALA A 13 27.45 -15.85 -16.49
N LYS A 14 26.24 -16.26 -16.07
CA LYS A 14 25.63 -17.55 -16.45
C LYS A 14 25.00 -17.57 -17.86
N LYS A 15 25.03 -16.44 -18.58
CA LYS A 15 24.58 -16.39 -19.99
C LYS A 15 25.60 -16.99 -20.97
N GLU A 16 26.83 -17.25 -20.53
CA GLU A 16 27.77 -18.09 -21.28
C GLU A 16 27.75 -19.50 -20.71
N ALA A 17 27.58 -20.47 -21.61
CA ALA A 17 27.42 -21.88 -21.29
C ALA A 17 28.43 -22.33 -20.23
N ALA A 18 27.92 -23.03 -19.22
CA ALA A 18 28.70 -23.65 -18.16
C ALA A 18 29.89 -24.42 -18.76
N THR A 19 31.09 -23.89 -18.59
CA THR A 19 32.32 -24.69 -18.66
C THR A 19 33.01 -24.56 -17.32
N PRO A 20 32.99 -25.61 -16.48
CA PRO A 20 33.47 -25.55 -15.12
C PRO A 20 34.97 -25.86 -15.08
N GLU A 21 35.81 -25.26 -15.94
CA GLU A 21 37.24 -25.60 -15.92
C GLU A 21 38.17 -24.40 -16.05
N ARG A 22 39.02 -24.30 -15.03
CA ARG A 22 40.23 -23.49 -14.94
C ARG A 22 40.96 -23.44 -16.28
N LYS A 23 41.32 -22.23 -16.73
CA LYS A 23 42.52 -22.02 -17.54
C LYS A 23 43.36 -20.93 -16.89
N GLY A 24 44.61 -21.27 -16.57
CA GLY A 24 45.71 -20.35 -16.31
C GLY A 24 45.59 -19.40 -15.11
N GLY A 25 45.76 -19.90 -13.87
CA GLY A 25 46.14 -19.06 -12.71
C GLY A 25 45.17 -17.97 -12.24
N LYS A 26 44.02 -17.77 -12.90
CA LYS A 26 43.04 -16.73 -12.59
C LYS A 26 41.92 -17.25 -11.69
N LEU A 27 41.40 -16.38 -10.84
CA LEU A 27 40.38 -16.69 -9.83
C LEU A 27 38.98 -16.79 -10.46
N SER A 28 38.08 -17.58 -9.85
CA SER A 28 36.67 -17.61 -10.27
C SER A 28 36.01 -16.23 -10.08
N PHE A 29 35.04 -15.89 -10.94
CA PHE A 29 34.38 -14.57 -10.95
C PHE A 29 33.90 -14.11 -9.55
N SER A 30 33.29 -15.00 -8.78
CA SER A 30 32.83 -14.70 -7.41
C SER A 30 33.97 -14.46 -6.41
N SER A 31 35.11 -15.13 -6.59
CA SER A 31 36.31 -14.91 -5.77
C SER A 31 37.02 -13.61 -6.15
N ALA A 32 37.06 -13.28 -7.44
CA ALA A 32 37.59 -12.02 -7.95
C ALA A 32 36.81 -10.81 -7.43
N LEU A 33 35.47 -10.89 -7.42
CA LEU A 33 34.62 -9.83 -6.86
C LEU A 33 34.82 -9.63 -5.35
N LYS A 34 35.05 -10.72 -4.59
CA LYS A 34 35.41 -10.64 -3.16
C LYS A 34 36.74 -9.92 -2.95
N THR A 35 37.75 -10.22 -3.76
CA THR A 35 39.07 -9.54 -3.72
C THR A 35 38.95 -8.05 -4.05
N LEU A 36 38.08 -7.68 -4.99
CA LEU A 36 37.79 -6.28 -5.36
C LEU A 36 36.84 -5.55 -4.38
N ASN A 37 36.46 -6.21 -3.27
CA ASN A 37 35.49 -5.75 -2.27
C ASN A 37 34.13 -5.32 -2.88
N ILE A 38 33.73 -5.94 -3.98
CA ILE A 38 32.43 -5.73 -4.63
C ILE A 38 31.46 -6.71 -4.00
N ARG A 39 30.49 -6.20 -3.23
CA ARG A 39 29.53 -7.01 -2.46
C ARG A 39 28.16 -7.08 -3.12
N SER A 40 27.84 -6.13 -4.00
CA SER A 40 26.54 -6.01 -4.65
C SER A 40 26.64 -5.72 -6.15
N VAL A 41 25.60 -6.09 -6.90
CA VAL A 41 25.41 -5.71 -8.32
C VAL A 41 25.41 -4.19 -8.47
N PHE A 42 24.85 -3.48 -7.48
CA PHE A 42 24.84 -2.02 -7.46
C PHE A 42 26.24 -1.40 -7.32
N ASP A 43 27.19 -2.11 -6.69
CA ASP A 43 28.58 -1.64 -6.60
C ASP A 43 29.30 -1.72 -7.95
N ILE A 44 28.87 -2.65 -8.83
CA ILE A 44 29.35 -2.75 -10.21
C ILE A 44 28.85 -1.55 -11.02
N VAL A 45 27.56 -1.23 -10.95
CA VAL A 45 26.93 -0.12 -11.69
C VAL A 45 27.41 1.25 -11.20
N ARG A 46 27.85 1.36 -9.93
CA ARG A 46 28.44 2.60 -9.38
C ARG A 46 29.82 2.93 -9.97
N ARG A 47 30.52 1.96 -10.56
CA ARG A 47 31.80 2.18 -11.25
C ARG A 47 31.56 2.37 -12.74
N SER A 48 32.48 3.03 -13.43
CA SER A 48 32.41 3.09 -14.89
C SER A 48 32.73 1.72 -15.52
N LYS A 49 32.08 1.40 -16.64
CA LYS A 49 32.32 0.15 -17.39
C LYS A 49 33.81 -0.10 -17.65
N THR A 50 34.54 0.94 -18.02
CA THR A 50 35.99 0.87 -18.31
C THR A 50 36.82 0.59 -17.06
N ALA A 51 36.47 1.19 -15.91
CA ALA A 51 37.15 0.92 -14.64
C ALA A 51 36.93 -0.53 -14.19
N PHE A 52 35.69 -1.01 -14.26
CA PHE A 52 35.34 -2.39 -13.88
C PHE A 52 36.05 -3.43 -14.76
N VAL A 53 36.06 -3.24 -16.08
CA VAL A 53 36.75 -4.15 -17.02
C VAL A 53 38.25 -4.17 -16.76
N ARG A 54 38.87 -3.01 -16.50
CA ARG A 54 40.31 -2.90 -16.21
C ARG A 54 40.70 -3.58 -14.90
N GLU A 55 39.87 -3.46 -13.86
CA GLU A 55 40.13 -4.05 -12.54
C GLU A 55 39.92 -5.57 -12.53
N LEU A 56 38.99 -6.08 -13.35
CA LEU A 56 38.64 -7.50 -13.39
C LEU A 56 39.51 -8.31 -14.36
N SER A 57 39.99 -7.69 -15.44
CA SER A 57 40.87 -8.28 -16.46
C SER A 57 42.13 -8.99 -15.91
N PRO A 58 42.87 -8.46 -14.92
CA PRO A 58 44.04 -9.15 -14.37
C PRO A 58 43.70 -10.30 -13.41
N ILE A 59 42.47 -10.35 -12.87
CA ILE A 59 42.09 -11.27 -11.78
C ILE A 59 41.26 -12.46 -12.28
N SER A 60 40.43 -12.25 -13.32
CA SER A 60 39.47 -13.23 -13.82
C SER A 60 39.36 -13.18 -15.34
N ASP A 61 39.19 -14.35 -15.97
CA ASP A 61 38.92 -14.50 -17.42
C ASP A 61 37.44 -14.33 -17.78
N ALA A 62 36.55 -14.13 -16.81
CA ALA A 62 35.14 -13.87 -17.08
C ALA A 62 34.94 -12.54 -17.83
N ASP A 63 33.99 -12.51 -18.77
CA ASP A 63 33.66 -11.33 -19.54
C ASP A 63 33.04 -10.22 -18.68
N ALA A 64 33.92 -9.35 -18.18
CA ALA A 64 33.57 -8.19 -17.35
C ALA A 64 32.61 -7.24 -18.07
N ALA A 65 32.72 -7.12 -19.40
CA ALA A 65 31.83 -6.30 -20.21
C ALA A 65 30.39 -6.83 -20.20
N LEU A 66 30.21 -8.15 -20.35
CA LEU A 66 28.90 -8.80 -20.31
C LEU A 66 28.31 -8.75 -18.89
N ALA A 67 29.14 -8.98 -17.86
CA ALA A 67 28.72 -8.88 -16.47
C ALA A 67 28.25 -7.45 -16.10
N TYR A 68 28.90 -6.42 -16.64
CA TYR A 68 28.49 -5.03 -16.44
C TYR A 68 27.15 -4.72 -17.12
N GLU A 69 26.95 -5.15 -18.37
CA GLU A 69 25.66 -4.94 -19.06
C GLU A 69 24.52 -5.69 -18.37
N ASN A 70 24.74 -6.91 -17.91
CA ASN A 70 23.74 -7.69 -17.15
C ASN A 70 23.46 -7.08 -15.76
N ALA A 71 24.42 -6.37 -15.18
CA ALA A 71 24.27 -5.69 -13.89
C ALA A 71 23.46 -4.39 -13.99
N ARG A 72 23.24 -3.85 -15.21
CA ARG A 72 22.47 -2.62 -15.38
C ARG A 72 21.03 -2.81 -14.91
N PRO A 73 20.45 -1.83 -14.19
CA PRO A 73 19.11 -1.95 -13.64
C PRO A 73 18.05 -2.30 -14.70
N GLN A 74 18.18 -1.75 -15.90
CA GLN A 74 17.30 -2.01 -17.06
C GLN A 74 17.31 -3.50 -17.48
N GLN A 75 18.45 -4.18 -17.42
CA GLN A 75 18.57 -5.58 -17.80
C GLN A 75 18.08 -6.53 -16.67
N LEU A 76 18.26 -6.12 -15.41
CA LEU A 76 17.79 -6.87 -14.24
C LEU A 76 16.25 -6.89 -14.13
N GLU A 77 15.61 -5.82 -14.59
CA GLU A 77 14.15 -5.77 -14.74
C GLU A 77 13.64 -6.77 -15.79
N GLY A 78 14.41 -7.02 -16.86
CA GLY A 78 14.06 -7.98 -17.92
C GLY A 78 14.49 -9.45 -17.69
N SER A 79 15.22 -9.77 -16.62
CA SER A 79 15.88 -11.09 -16.47
C SER A 79 15.09 -12.13 -15.65
N ALA A 80 13.82 -11.91 -15.32
CA ALA A 80 13.06 -12.86 -14.51
C ALA A 80 11.58 -12.90 -14.91
N GLU A 81 11.16 -14.11 -15.32
CA GLU A 81 9.80 -14.55 -15.66
C GLU A 81 8.75 -13.42 -15.64
N GLU A 82 8.69 -12.69 -16.76
CA GLU A 82 8.07 -11.38 -16.95
C GLU A 82 6.56 -11.30 -16.65
N ALA A 83 5.82 -12.41 -16.60
CA ALA A 83 4.36 -12.35 -16.58
C ALA A 83 3.74 -11.92 -15.23
N ALA A 84 4.47 -12.06 -14.12
CA ALA A 84 3.92 -11.81 -12.78
C ALA A 84 4.56 -10.62 -12.04
N ARG A 85 5.55 -9.95 -12.64
CA ARG A 85 6.19 -8.78 -12.04
C ARG A 85 5.45 -7.50 -12.44
N ILE A 86 4.78 -6.91 -11.45
CA ILE A 86 4.13 -5.61 -11.61
C ILE A 86 5.19 -4.53 -11.34
N ASN A 87 5.39 -3.60 -12.26
CA ASN A 87 6.37 -2.53 -12.10
C ASN A 87 5.98 -1.60 -10.94
N LEU A 88 6.97 -0.95 -10.33
CA LEU A 88 6.70 0.00 -9.26
C LEU A 88 5.81 1.14 -9.75
N ASP A 89 6.02 1.56 -10.99
CA ASP A 89 5.23 2.57 -11.68
C ASP A 89 3.74 2.20 -11.79
N ASP A 90 3.44 0.93 -12.08
CA ASP A 90 2.06 0.44 -12.18
C ASP A 90 1.41 0.32 -10.79
N ARG A 91 2.20 -0.01 -9.76
CA ARG A 91 1.70 -0.16 -8.39
C ARG A 91 1.49 1.17 -7.68
N ARG A 92 2.34 2.15 -7.98
CA ARG A 92 2.47 3.43 -7.26
C ARG A 92 2.77 4.55 -8.25
N PRO A 93 1.79 4.92 -9.10
CA PRO A 93 1.96 6.02 -10.04
C PRO A 93 2.20 7.35 -9.32
N ASP A 94 1.75 7.47 -8.06
CA ASP A 94 1.93 8.65 -7.19
C ASP A 94 3.40 8.99 -6.91
N LEU A 95 4.31 8.02 -6.93
CA LEU A 95 5.71 8.24 -6.58
C LEU A 95 6.49 9.06 -7.61
N LYS A 96 6.02 9.10 -8.86
CA LYS A 96 6.66 9.89 -9.93
C LYS A 96 6.49 11.38 -9.70
N ASP A 97 5.31 11.76 -9.20
CA ASP A 97 4.92 13.14 -8.99
C ASP A 97 5.26 13.62 -7.55
N LEU A 98 5.76 12.72 -6.69
CA LEU A 98 6.13 13.06 -5.32
C LEU A 98 7.37 13.96 -5.32
N LEU A 99 7.14 15.25 -5.09
CA LEU A 99 8.19 16.25 -4.94
C LEU A 99 9.00 15.98 -3.67
N ILE A 100 10.32 15.91 -3.82
CA ILE A 100 11.26 15.80 -2.72
C ILE A 100 11.63 17.22 -2.29
N ASP A 101 10.88 17.76 -1.35
CA ASP A 101 11.12 19.08 -0.74
C ASP A 101 11.37 18.96 0.78
N GLN A 102 11.71 20.10 1.39
CA GLN A 102 11.99 20.14 2.83
C GLN A 102 10.73 19.78 3.66
N GLN A 103 9.54 20.14 3.19
CA GLN A 103 8.30 19.85 3.90
C GLN A 103 7.98 18.34 3.85
N SER A 104 8.04 17.70 2.69
CA SER A 104 7.87 16.26 2.49
C SER A 104 8.91 15.43 3.26
N THR A 105 10.15 15.93 3.36
CA THR A 105 11.24 15.19 4.02
C THR A 105 11.16 15.25 5.55
N PHE A 106 10.76 16.38 6.13
CA PHE A 106 10.90 16.63 7.57
C PHE A 106 9.58 16.77 8.33
N THR A 107 8.42 16.82 7.65
CA THR A 107 7.14 16.86 8.36
C THR A 107 6.71 15.46 8.80
N PRO A 108 6.43 15.25 10.10
CA PRO A 108 5.91 13.97 10.56
C PRO A 108 4.44 13.84 10.17
N ILE A 109 4.13 12.91 9.27
CA ILE A 109 2.77 12.58 8.85
C ILE A 109 2.40 11.20 9.42
N PRO A 110 1.21 11.03 10.03
CA PRO A 110 0.75 9.72 10.47
C PRO A 110 0.68 8.73 9.31
N THR A 111 1.28 7.55 9.46
CA THR A 111 1.34 6.54 8.39
C THR A 111 -0.05 6.14 7.88
N LEU A 112 -1.03 6.03 8.79
CA LEU A 112 -2.39 5.68 8.42
C LEU A 112 -3.06 6.72 7.52
N HIS A 113 -2.76 8.01 7.73
CA HIS A 113 -3.29 9.09 6.90
C HIS A 113 -2.80 8.94 5.45
N PHE A 114 -1.51 8.67 5.28
CA PHE A 114 -0.92 8.42 3.96
C PHE A 114 -1.51 7.18 3.27
N ILE A 115 -1.69 6.09 4.02
CA ILE A 115 -2.33 4.87 3.48
C ILE A 115 -3.74 5.16 2.97
N ASN A 116 -4.54 5.90 3.75
CA ASN A 116 -5.89 6.25 3.35
C ASN A 116 -5.90 7.15 2.11
N GLN A 117 -4.95 8.10 2.02
CA GLN A 117 -4.82 8.98 0.85
C GLN A 117 -4.50 8.17 -0.42
N VAL A 118 -3.49 7.30 -0.37
CA VAL A 118 -3.08 6.46 -1.50
C VAL A 118 -4.20 5.50 -1.92
N LEU A 119 -4.92 4.92 -0.97
CA LEU A 119 -6.06 4.04 -1.28
C LEU A 119 -7.21 4.82 -1.91
N SER A 120 -7.52 6.01 -1.40
CA SER A 120 -8.59 6.87 -1.91
C SER A 120 -8.33 7.31 -3.36
N THR A 121 -7.09 7.70 -3.69
CA THR A 121 -6.73 8.10 -5.06
C THR A 121 -6.87 6.94 -6.04
N ALA A 122 -6.41 5.74 -5.65
CA ALA A 122 -6.55 4.54 -6.48
C ALA A 122 -8.02 4.15 -6.71
N ILE A 123 -8.87 4.24 -5.67
CA ILE A 123 -10.30 3.96 -5.81
C ILE A 123 -10.97 4.99 -6.73
N ASN A 124 -10.66 6.27 -6.58
CA ASN A 124 -11.24 7.31 -7.43
C ASN A 124 -10.86 7.11 -8.90
N ALA A 125 -9.60 6.77 -9.19
CA ALA A 125 -9.16 6.43 -10.55
C ALA A 125 -9.95 5.26 -11.13
N TYR A 126 -10.26 4.23 -10.32
CA TYR A 126 -11.13 3.12 -10.73
C TYR A 126 -12.59 3.56 -10.93
N VAL A 127 -13.14 4.38 -10.04
CA VAL A 127 -14.51 4.89 -10.13
C VAL A 127 -14.72 5.68 -11.42
N ASP A 128 -13.72 6.46 -11.85
CA ASP A 128 -13.76 7.21 -13.11
C ASP A 128 -13.86 6.31 -14.36
N THR A 129 -13.38 5.06 -14.27
CA THR A 129 -13.52 4.09 -15.36
C THR A 129 -14.94 3.52 -15.48
N VAL A 130 -15.71 3.52 -14.38
CA VAL A 130 -17.05 2.91 -14.32
C VAL A 130 -18.13 3.98 -14.50
N PRO A 131 -18.85 4.00 -15.64
CA PRO A 131 -19.79 5.09 -15.96
C PRO A 131 -20.95 5.19 -14.96
N THR A 132 -21.36 4.10 -14.34
CA THR A 132 -22.47 4.05 -13.35
C THR A 132 -22.13 4.75 -12.03
N ASN A 133 -20.86 4.85 -11.67
CA ASN A 133 -20.41 5.41 -10.38
C ASN A 133 -19.79 6.81 -10.53
N LYS A 134 -19.75 7.34 -11.76
CA LYS A 134 -19.13 8.62 -12.07
C LYS A 134 -19.85 9.75 -11.33
N GLY A 135 -19.09 10.51 -10.53
CA GLY A 135 -19.61 11.65 -9.76
C GLY A 135 -20.14 11.32 -8.36
N LYS A 136 -20.16 10.05 -7.94
CA LYS A 136 -20.44 9.69 -6.55
C LYS A 136 -19.21 9.94 -5.69
N SER A 137 -19.41 10.44 -4.48
CA SER A 137 -18.32 10.53 -3.50
C SER A 137 -17.89 9.15 -3.03
N LEU A 138 -16.63 9.01 -2.61
CA LEU A 138 -16.10 7.75 -2.08
C LEU A 138 -16.95 7.21 -0.91
N TYR A 139 -17.33 8.09 0.02
CA TYR A 139 -18.14 7.72 1.19
C TYR A 139 -19.53 7.22 0.81
N GLN A 140 -20.14 7.81 -0.22
CA GLN A 140 -21.41 7.33 -0.73
C GLN A 140 -21.25 5.94 -1.36
N LEU A 141 -20.19 5.73 -2.14
CA LEU A 141 -19.91 4.43 -2.77
C LEU A 141 -19.73 3.33 -1.72
N GLU A 142 -18.95 3.60 -0.66
CA GLU A 142 -18.73 2.66 0.44
C GLU A 142 -20.02 2.33 1.21
N SER A 143 -20.95 3.28 1.30
CA SER A 143 -22.25 3.06 1.94
C SER A 143 -23.24 2.25 1.09
N GLU A 144 -23.10 2.29 -0.23
CA GLU A 144 -24.00 1.58 -1.17
C GLU A 144 -23.55 0.14 -1.45
N LYS A 145 -22.29 -0.21 -1.19
CA LYS A 145 -21.78 -1.57 -1.43
C LYS A 145 -22.31 -2.55 -0.38
N GLN A 146 -22.65 -3.76 -0.83
CA GLN A 146 -23.08 -4.87 0.03
C GLN A 146 -22.03 -5.99 0.15
N PHE A 147 -21.10 -6.07 -0.80
CA PHE A 147 -20.00 -7.05 -0.80
C PHE A 147 -18.67 -6.33 -1.02
N PRO A 148 -17.55 -6.73 -0.36
CA PRO A 148 -17.36 -7.76 0.69
C PRO A 148 -18.15 -7.56 2.01
N PRO A 149 -18.22 -8.55 2.95
CA PRO A 149 -19.08 -8.48 4.15
C PRO A 149 -18.71 -7.39 5.16
N GLN A 150 -17.61 -6.67 4.96
CA GLN A 150 -17.25 -5.47 5.71
C GLN A 150 -18.08 -4.25 5.29
N PHE A 151 -18.76 -4.30 4.15
CA PHE A 151 -19.67 -3.27 3.68
C PHE A 151 -21.13 -3.63 4.04
N PRO A 152 -22.03 -2.65 4.21
CA PRO A 152 -21.85 -1.22 3.97
C PRO A 152 -21.06 -0.51 5.08
N TYR A 153 -20.14 0.37 4.67
CA TYR A 153 -19.36 1.19 5.60
C TYR A 153 -19.79 2.66 5.46
N ASN A 154 -20.39 3.21 6.51
CA ASN A 154 -20.85 4.59 6.53
C ASN A 154 -20.02 5.42 7.52
N VAL A 155 -19.11 6.23 6.99
CA VAL A 155 -18.21 7.10 7.78
C VAL A 155 -18.99 8.08 8.67
N HIS A 156 -20.08 8.65 8.17
CA HIS A 156 -20.87 9.62 8.94
C HIS A 156 -21.55 8.95 10.14
N PHE A 157 -22.10 7.75 9.96
CA PHE A 157 -22.69 6.98 11.04
C PHE A 157 -21.65 6.66 12.13
N GLN A 158 -20.45 6.25 11.73
CA GLN A 158 -19.36 5.99 12.67
C GLN A 158 -18.90 7.27 13.39
N GLN A 159 -18.79 8.39 12.69
CA GLN A 159 -18.42 9.67 13.30
C GLN A 159 -19.45 10.12 14.35
N ILE A 160 -20.74 9.98 14.05
CA ILE A 160 -21.82 10.28 15.00
C ILE A 160 -21.72 9.34 16.21
N SER A 161 -21.52 8.04 15.97
CA SER A 161 -21.39 7.05 17.03
C SER A 161 -20.20 7.32 17.95
N LEU A 162 -19.04 7.68 17.39
CA LEU A 162 -17.84 8.07 18.14
C LEU A 162 -18.06 9.36 18.93
N GLY A 163 -18.69 10.37 18.31
CA GLY A 163 -19.01 11.64 18.96
C GLY A 163 -19.99 11.47 20.13
N LEU A 164 -21.00 10.61 19.97
CA LEU A 164 -21.93 10.24 21.04
C LEU A 164 -21.24 9.41 22.13
N ALA A 165 -20.39 8.45 21.76
CA ALA A 165 -19.64 7.62 22.69
C ALA A 165 -18.68 8.44 23.58
N GLY A 166 -18.11 9.53 23.07
CA GLY A 166 -17.28 10.45 23.87
C GLY A 166 -18.04 11.12 25.02
N LYS A 167 -19.28 11.57 24.76
CA LYS A 167 -20.15 12.20 25.78
C LYS A 167 -20.84 11.18 26.70
N LYS A 168 -20.83 9.89 26.32
CA LYS A 168 -21.51 8.77 27.01
C LYS A 168 -22.92 9.13 27.54
N PRO A 169 -23.80 9.78 26.75
CA PRO A 169 -25.14 10.04 27.22
C PRO A 169 -25.80 8.69 27.44
N LYS A 170 -26.23 8.40 28.67
CA LYS A 170 -26.96 7.16 28.95
C LYS A 170 -28.27 7.22 28.17
N LEU A 171 -28.75 6.09 27.66
CA LEU A 171 -30.03 6.06 26.94
C LEU A 171 -31.18 6.64 27.80
N GLY A 172 -31.11 6.45 29.12
CA GLY A 172 -32.04 7.08 30.07
C GLY A 172 -31.95 8.61 30.13
N GLU A 173 -30.76 9.19 30.00
CA GLU A 173 -30.59 10.66 29.93
C GLU A 173 -31.12 11.23 28.62
N LEU A 174 -30.86 10.53 27.50
CA LEU A 174 -31.45 10.90 26.20
C LEU A 174 -32.98 10.82 26.25
N SER A 175 -33.53 9.74 26.82
CA SER A 175 -34.97 9.58 27.00
C SER A 175 -35.56 10.71 27.85
N TYR A 176 -34.86 11.12 28.92
CA TYR A 176 -35.28 12.24 29.78
C TYR A 176 -35.22 13.60 29.08
N ARG A 177 -34.24 13.81 28.18
CA ARG A 177 -34.14 15.05 27.41
C ARG A 177 -35.12 15.13 26.25
N VAL A 178 -35.51 13.99 25.69
CA VAL A 178 -36.44 13.91 24.55
C VAL A 178 -37.90 13.95 25.01
N SER A 179 -38.21 13.46 26.22
CA SER A 179 -39.55 13.47 26.80
C SER A 179 -39.59 14.33 28.07
N LEU A 180 -40.36 15.43 28.04
CA LEU A 180 -40.64 16.29 29.20
C LEU A 180 -41.58 15.64 30.22
N GLU A 181 -42.19 14.50 29.88
CA GLU A 181 -43.05 13.73 30.76
C GLU A 181 -42.20 12.68 31.49
N VAL A 182 -42.32 12.60 32.81
CA VAL A 182 -41.76 11.53 33.63
C VAL A 182 -42.88 10.91 34.48
N PRO A 183 -42.75 9.65 34.96
CA PRO A 183 -43.82 9.01 35.73
C PRO A 183 -44.22 9.80 36.98
N ALA A 184 -43.30 10.59 37.51
CA ALA A 184 -43.51 11.46 38.67
C ALA A 184 -44.29 12.76 38.33
N THR A 185 -44.30 13.21 37.07
CA THR A 185 -44.97 14.44 36.63
C THR A 185 -46.18 14.19 35.73
N SER A 186 -46.38 12.96 35.26
CA SER A 186 -47.55 12.58 34.46
C SER A 186 -48.81 12.49 35.33
N SER A 187 -49.78 13.38 35.11
CA SER A 187 -51.09 13.35 35.78
C SER A 187 -51.96 12.23 35.23
N SER A 188 -52.01 11.08 35.93
CA SER A 188 -52.89 9.89 35.72
C SER A 188 -53.06 9.33 34.29
N THR A 189 -52.41 9.94 33.31
CA THR A 189 -52.48 9.63 31.90
C THR A 189 -51.20 8.88 31.58
N ALA A 190 -51.33 7.65 31.10
CA ALA A 190 -50.23 6.78 30.70
C ALA A 190 -49.51 7.27 29.42
N ALA A 191 -49.20 8.57 29.37
CA ALA A 191 -48.52 9.25 28.27
C ALA A 191 -47.00 9.05 28.37
N TYR A 192 -46.48 8.79 29.58
CA TYR A 192 -45.09 8.38 29.75
C TYR A 192 -44.82 7.04 29.04
N GLY A 193 -43.89 7.06 28.08
CA GLY A 193 -43.58 5.89 27.24
C GLY A 193 -44.49 5.71 26.02
N LYS A 194 -45.50 6.56 25.81
CA LYS A 194 -46.21 6.63 24.52
C LYS A 194 -45.38 7.41 23.52
N VAL A 195 -45.18 6.81 22.35
CA VAL A 195 -44.57 7.45 21.20
C VAL A 195 -45.55 8.51 20.68
N GLN A 196 -45.34 9.77 21.09
CA GLN A 196 -46.21 10.92 20.80
C GLN A 196 -46.28 11.27 19.29
N HIS A 197 -45.28 10.84 18.50
CA HIS A 197 -45.20 11.05 17.06
C HIS A 197 -45.14 9.73 16.31
N SER A 198 -45.94 9.56 15.25
CA SER A 198 -45.97 8.34 14.44
C SER A 198 -44.55 7.84 14.11
N SER A 199 -44.20 6.68 14.65
CA SER A 199 -42.91 6.02 14.43
C SER A 199 -42.75 5.51 13.01
N ALA A 200 -43.76 5.64 12.15
CA ALA A 200 -43.73 5.15 10.77
C ALA A 200 -42.55 5.73 9.98
N ASN A 201 -42.29 7.04 10.10
CA ASN A 201 -41.17 7.67 9.39
C ASN A 201 -39.82 7.28 9.98
N ALA A 202 -39.71 7.16 11.31
CA ALA A 202 -38.47 6.75 11.99
C ALA A 202 -38.15 5.26 11.73
N GLN A 203 -39.16 4.39 11.71
CA GLN A 203 -39.04 2.98 11.38
C GLN A 203 -38.75 2.78 9.89
N LEU A 204 -39.35 3.59 9.01
CA LEU A 204 -39.01 3.59 7.58
C LEU A 204 -37.57 4.03 7.35
N LEU A 205 -37.09 5.07 8.05
CA LEU A 205 -35.70 5.53 7.99
C LEU A 205 -34.72 4.48 8.55
N MET A 206 -35.04 3.79 9.65
CA MET A 206 -34.24 2.68 10.16
C MET A 206 -34.27 1.46 9.23
N ALA A 207 -35.41 1.13 8.62
CA ALA A 207 -35.56 0.01 7.71
C ALA A 207 -34.89 0.26 6.34
N ILE A 208 -34.81 1.52 5.89
CA ILE A 208 -34.04 1.92 4.70
C ILE A 208 -32.54 1.88 4.98
N GLY A 209 -32.10 2.20 6.21
CA GLY A 209 -30.70 2.06 6.62
C GLY A 209 -30.26 0.62 6.95
N SER A 210 -31.15 -0.36 6.88
CA SER A 210 -30.91 -1.77 7.24
C SER A 210 -31.02 -2.75 6.05
N ARG A 211 -30.90 -2.28 4.81
CA ARG A 211 -30.87 -3.12 3.59
C ARG A 211 -29.58 -2.95 2.81
#